data_AF-A0A6L7UTC0-F1
#
_entry.id   AF-A0A6L7UTC0-F1
#
_cell.length_a   1.000
_cell.length_b   1.000
_cell.length_c   1.000
_cell.angle_alpha   90.00
_cell.angle_beta   90.00
_cell.angle_gamma   90.00
#
_symmetry.space_group_name_H-M   'P 1'
#
loop_
_entity.id
_entity.type
_entity.pdbx_description
1 polymer ?
#
loop_
_entity_poly.entity_id
_entity_poly.type
_entity_poly.pdbx_seq_one_letter_code
_entity_poly.pdbx_strand_id
1 'polypeptide(L)'
;MKRRGKDPPTVEGLPANWRRRAKSLRRYGAETPATAIERCADDLEATLVERDETTYSLVEASRESGYSADHLGRLVRDGKIPNAGRPGAPRIALKDLPRKAHVPAGPRLSRANDMSAFRSTQCVR
;
A
#
# COMPACT_ATOMS: atom_id res chain seq x y z
N MET A 1 12.11 27.51 -0.81
CA MET A 1 10.70 27.22 -1.17
C MET A 1 10.29 25.91 -0.51
N LYS A 2 9.61 25.94 0.65
CA LYS A 2 9.19 24.72 1.37
C LYS A 2 8.10 24.02 0.55
N ARG A 3 8.29 22.75 0.14
CA ARG A 3 7.19 21.92 -0.38
C ARG A 3 6.15 21.83 0.73
N ARG A 4 5.05 22.57 0.62
CA ARG A 4 3.94 22.46 1.56
C ARG A 4 3.50 20.99 1.59
N GLY A 5 3.38 20.47 2.80
CA GLY A 5 3.03 19.10 3.10
C GLY A 5 1.83 18.64 2.28
N LYS A 6 2.06 17.60 1.50
CA LYS A 6 1.06 16.62 1.11
C LYS A 6 1.81 15.32 1.13
N ASP A 7 1.25 14.30 1.78
CA ASP A 7 1.81 12.95 1.75
C ASP A 7 2.24 12.60 0.32
N PRO A 8 3.35 11.86 0.13
CA PRO A 8 3.76 11.45 -1.20
C PRO A 8 2.54 10.84 -1.91
N PRO A 9 2.27 11.21 -3.17
CA PRO A 9 1.12 10.67 -3.87
C PRO A 9 1.22 9.14 -3.83
N THR A 10 0.18 8.50 -3.30
CA THR A 10 0.08 7.04 -3.35
C THR A 10 0.01 6.60 -4.80
N VAL A 11 0.37 5.33 -5.08
CA VAL A 11 0.30 4.79 -6.43
C VAL A 11 -1.12 4.92 -6.98
N GLU A 12 -2.11 4.68 -6.14
CA GLU A 12 -3.55 4.82 -6.43
C GLU A 12 -3.93 6.27 -6.74
N GLY A 13 -3.22 7.26 -6.19
CA GLY A 13 -3.46 8.69 -6.42
C GLY A 13 -2.72 9.28 -7.62
N LEU A 14 -1.81 8.52 -8.26
CA LEU A 14 -1.02 9.01 -9.39
C LEU A 14 -1.86 9.32 -10.64
N PRO A 15 -2.83 8.49 -11.07
CA PRO A 15 -3.65 8.80 -12.25
C PRO A 15 -4.37 10.15 -12.11
N ALA A 16 -4.99 10.41 -10.97
CA ALA A 16 -5.65 11.69 -10.68
C ALA A 16 -4.65 12.88 -10.66
N ASN A 17 -3.42 12.65 -10.18
CA ASN A 17 -2.36 13.66 -10.22
C ASN A 17 -1.95 14.00 -11.65
N TRP A 18 -1.77 12.99 -12.49
CA TRP A 18 -1.37 13.10 -13.89
C TRP A 18 -2.43 13.79 -14.74
N ARG A 19 -3.71 13.44 -14.57
CA ARG A 19 -4.83 14.15 -15.22
C ARG A 19 -4.89 15.63 -14.84
N ARG A 20 -4.65 15.97 -13.57
CA ARG A 20 -4.55 17.38 -13.15
C ARG A 20 -3.38 18.10 -13.82
N ARG A 21 -2.23 17.43 -13.99
CA ARG A 21 -1.07 17.98 -14.70
C ARG A 21 -1.35 18.17 -16.19
N ALA A 22 -2.02 17.21 -16.84
CA ALA A 22 -2.44 17.32 -18.23
C ALA A 22 -3.30 18.58 -18.46
N LYS A 23 -4.28 18.81 -17.57
CA LYS A 23 -5.10 20.03 -17.59
C LYS A 23 -4.26 21.30 -17.50
N SER A 24 -3.21 21.32 -16.67
CA SER A 24 -2.28 22.45 -16.60
C SER A 24 -1.47 22.60 -17.89
N LEU A 25 -0.98 21.51 -18.49
CA LEU A 25 -0.23 21.54 -19.74
C LEU A 25 -1.07 22.10 -20.90
N ARG A 26 -2.34 21.69 -21.01
CA ARG A 26 -3.30 22.21 -21.99
C ARG A 26 -3.49 23.73 -21.88
N ARG A 27 -3.50 24.28 -20.66
CA ARG A 27 -3.58 25.74 -20.44
C ARG A 27 -2.40 26.51 -21.02
N TYR A 28 -1.25 25.85 -21.19
CA TYR A 28 -0.05 26.43 -21.78
C TYR A 28 0.14 26.03 -23.25
N GLY A 29 -0.87 25.43 -23.89
CA GLY A 29 -0.80 24.97 -25.29
C GLY A 29 0.06 23.71 -25.50
N ALA A 30 0.50 23.06 -24.43
CA ALA A 30 1.32 21.84 -24.50
C ALA A 30 0.43 20.60 -24.68
N GLU A 31 -0.18 20.47 -25.86
CA GLU A 31 -1.16 19.43 -26.18
C GLU A 31 -0.56 18.02 -26.24
N THR A 32 0.58 17.85 -26.92
CA THR A 32 1.24 16.53 -27.03
C THR A 32 1.68 15.98 -25.66
N PRO A 33 2.37 16.76 -24.79
CA PRO A 33 2.71 16.28 -23.44
C PRO A 33 1.47 16.02 -22.56
N ALA A 34 0.40 16.79 -22.71
CA ALA A 34 -0.84 16.56 -21.98
C ALA A 34 -1.48 15.22 -22.36
N THR A 35 -1.53 14.92 -23.65
CA THR A 35 -2.06 13.65 -24.16
C THR A 35 -1.21 12.46 -23.70
N ALA A 36 0.12 12.61 -23.72
CA ALA A 36 1.03 11.56 -23.28
C ALA A 36 0.81 11.20 -21.80
N ILE A 37 0.69 12.19 -20.92
CA ILE A 37 0.51 11.93 -19.49
C ILE A 37 -0.90 11.43 -19.14
N GLU A 38 -1.91 11.77 -19.95
CA GLU A 38 -3.26 11.17 -19.87
C GLU A 38 -3.21 9.68 -20.20
N ARG A 39 -2.54 9.29 -21.30
CA ARG A 39 -2.37 7.87 -21.65
C ARG A 39 -1.67 7.08 -20.55
N CYS A 40 -0.60 7.62 -19.97
CA CYS A 40 0.05 6.97 -18.84
C CYS A 40 -0.90 6.80 -17.63
N ALA A 41 -1.80 7.77 -17.40
CA ALA A 41 -2.78 7.68 -16.32
C ALA A 41 -3.80 6.56 -16.58
N ASP A 42 -4.23 6.42 -17.84
CA ASP A 42 -5.16 5.37 -18.26
C ASP A 42 -4.52 3.98 -18.15
N ASP A 43 -3.27 3.82 -18.64
CA ASP A 43 -2.53 2.56 -18.54
C ASP A 43 -2.35 2.13 -17.07
N LEU A 44 -1.98 3.08 -16.21
CA LEU A 44 -1.80 2.80 -14.78
C LEU A 44 -3.13 2.45 -14.10
N GLU A 45 -4.20 3.17 -14.39
CA GLU A 45 -5.52 2.90 -13.82
C GLU A 45 -6.04 1.53 -14.26
N ALA A 46 -5.89 1.17 -15.54
CA ALA A 46 -6.22 -0.15 -16.05
C ALA A 46 -5.43 -1.25 -15.32
N THR A 47 -4.12 -1.06 -15.15
CA THR A 47 -3.26 -2.00 -14.41
C THR A 47 -3.67 -2.14 -12.94
N LEU A 48 -4.04 -1.02 -12.30
CA LEU A 48 -4.52 -1.04 -10.92
C LEU A 48 -5.85 -1.78 -10.79
N VAL A 49 -6.78 -1.57 -11.72
CA VAL A 49 -8.06 -2.30 -11.75
C VAL A 49 -7.82 -3.80 -11.91
N GLU A 50 -6.99 -4.22 -12.87
CA GLU A 50 -6.66 -5.64 -13.09
C GLU A 50 -5.99 -6.27 -11.86
N ARG A 51 -5.04 -5.56 -11.25
CA ARG A 51 -4.41 -5.97 -9.99
C ARG A 51 -5.43 -6.13 -8.87
N ASP A 52 -6.33 -5.18 -8.74
CA ASP A 52 -7.32 -5.13 -7.67
C ASP A 52 -8.42 -6.22 -7.84
N GLU A 53 -8.68 -6.65 -9.09
CA GLU A 53 -9.55 -7.78 -9.42
C GLU A 53 -8.88 -9.15 -9.30
N THR A 54 -7.55 -9.19 -9.18
CA THR A 54 -6.82 -10.45 -8.98
C THR A 54 -7.33 -11.16 -7.73
N THR A 55 -7.72 -12.42 -7.90
CA THR A 55 -8.31 -13.23 -6.84
C THR A 55 -7.27 -14.12 -6.19
N TYR A 56 -7.30 -14.20 -4.87
CA TYR A 56 -6.39 -14.99 -4.05
C TYR A 56 -7.16 -16.10 -3.34
N SER A 57 -6.54 -17.27 -3.21
CA SER A 57 -6.99 -18.29 -2.25
C SER A 57 -6.89 -17.75 -0.82
N LEU A 58 -7.59 -18.36 0.14
CA LEU A 58 -7.52 -17.94 1.55
C LEU A 58 -6.07 -17.99 2.11
N VAL A 59 -5.24 -18.90 1.62
CA VAL A 59 -3.84 -19.02 2.04
C VAL A 59 -3.01 -17.86 1.49
N GLU A 60 -3.15 -17.53 0.21
CA GLU A 60 -2.43 -16.38 -0.37
C GLU A 60 -2.93 -15.07 0.23
N ALA A 61 -4.25 -14.93 0.38
CA ALA A 61 -4.90 -13.81 1.03
C ALA A 61 -4.41 -13.60 2.46
N SER A 62 -4.10 -14.68 3.20
CA SER A 62 -3.54 -14.59 4.55
C SER A 62 -2.16 -13.93 4.59
N ARG A 63 -1.33 -14.22 3.59
CA ARG A 63 0.03 -13.66 3.46
C ARG A 63 -0.02 -12.17 3.15
N GLU A 64 -0.96 -11.77 2.30
CA GLU A 64 -1.12 -10.37 1.88
C GLU A 64 -1.81 -9.50 2.94
N SER A 65 -2.81 -10.04 3.63
CA SER A 65 -3.63 -9.29 4.59
C SER A 65 -3.06 -9.22 6.01
N GLY A 66 -2.24 -10.21 6.39
CA GLY A 66 -1.81 -10.43 7.77
C GLY A 66 -2.89 -11.03 8.69
N TYR A 67 -4.04 -11.45 8.15
CA TYR A 67 -5.05 -12.24 8.85
C TYR A 67 -4.86 -13.73 8.59
N SER A 68 -5.35 -14.60 9.49
CA SER A 68 -5.33 -16.04 9.24
C SER A 68 -6.35 -16.46 8.17
N ALA A 69 -6.06 -17.53 7.44
CA ALA A 69 -6.97 -18.11 6.45
C ALA A 69 -8.34 -18.47 7.06
N ASP A 70 -8.37 -18.99 8.29
CA ASP A 70 -9.62 -19.31 9.00
C ASP A 70 -10.48 -18.08 9.28
N HIS A 71 -9.84 -16.97 9.66
CA HIS A 71 -10.54 -15.71 9.91
C HIS A 71 -11.13 -15.16 8.60
N LEU A 72 -10.34 -15.16 7.54
CA LEU A 72 -10.80 -14.74 6.20
C LEU A 72 -11.94 -15.63 5.70
N GLY A 73 -11.83 -16.95 5.87
CA GLY A 73 -12.90 -17.89 5.51
C GLY A 73 -14.19 -17.67 6.31
N ARG A 74 -14.09 -17.25 7.56
CA ARG A 74 -15.24 -16.84 8.37
C ARG A 74 -15.89 -15.57 7.82
N LEU A 75 -15.10 -14.55 7.48
CA LEU A 75 -15.62 -13.30 6.91
C LEU A 75 -16.35 -13.53 5.59
N VAL A 76 -15.86 -14.46 4.75
CA VAL A 76 -16.54 -14.85 3.51
C VAL A 76 -17.85 -15.59 3.81
N ARG A 77 -17.86 -16.53 4.75
CA ARG A 77 -19.07 -17.28 5.16
C ARG A 77 -20.14 -16.38 5.78
N ASP A 78 -19.71 -15.38 6.56
CA ASP A 78 -20.60 -14.40 7.19
C ASP A 78 -21.09 -13.31 6.21
N GLY A 79 -20.66 -13.36 4.94
CA GLY A 79 -21.06 -12.41 3.90
C GLY A 79 -20.42 -11.02 4.01
N LYS A 80 -19.40 -10.86 4.87
CA LYS A 80 -18.69 -9.58 5.05
C LYS A 80 -17.71 -9.30 3.92
N ILE A 81 -17.20 -10.34 3.27
CA ILE A 81 -16.33 -10.26 2.10
C ILE A 81 -16.97 -11.10 0.99
N PRO A 82 -17.09 -10.58 -0.24
CA PRO A 82 -17.63 -11.34 -1.36
C PRO A 82 -16.73 -12.54 -1.69
N ASN A 83 -17.36 -13.69 -1.94
CA ASN A 83 -16.64 -14.84 -2.49
C ASN A 83 -16.46 -14.66 -4.00
N ALA A 84 -15.23 -14.40 -4.44
CA ALA A 84 -14.86 -14.32 -5.85
C ALA A 84 -14.54 -15.69 -6.48
N GLY A 85 -14.61 -16.77 -5.69
CA GLY A 85 -14.42 -18.16 -6.11
C GLY A 85 -15.74 -18.90 -6.29
N ARG A 86 -15.76 -20.19 -5.95
CA ARG A 86 -16.95 -21.04 -6.01
C ARG A 86 -17.37 -21.51 -4.61
N PRO A 87 -18.62 -21.99 -4.41
CA PRO A 87 -19.00 -22.64 -3.17
C PRO A 87 -18.03 -23.78 -2.82
N GLY A 88 -17.56 -23.82 -1.58
CA GLY A 88 -16.57 -24.81 -1.11
C GLY A 88 -15.11 -24.55 -1.49
N ALA A 89 -14.82 -23.59 -2.37
CA ALA A 89 -13.46 -23.13 -2.67
C ALA A 89 -13.42 -21.60 -2.74
N PRO A 90 -13.47 -20.92 -1.57
CA PRO A 90 -13.56 -19.48 -1.50
C PRO A 90 -12.27 -18.79 -1.98
N ARG A 91 -12.44 -17.71 -2.74
CA ARG A 91 -11.37 -16.80 -3.14
C ARG A 91 -11.78 -15.35 -2.84
N ILE A 92 -10.80 -14.49 -2.62
CA ILE A 92 -11.01 -13.08 -2.27
C ILE A 92 -10.24 -12.23 -3.28
N ALA A 93 -10.90 -11.23 -3.88
CA ALA A 93 -10.21 -10.26 -4.74
C ALA A 93 -9.35 -9.31 -3.90
N LEU A 94 -8.24 -8.82 -4.44
CA LEU A 94 -7.33 -7.93 -3.70
C LEU A 94 -8.04 -6.67 -3.17
N LYS A 95 -8.97 -6.10 -3.95
CA LYS A 95 -9.80 -4.95 -3.55
C LYS A 95 -10.66 -5.20 -2.32
N ASP A 96 -11.09 -6.44 -2.11
CA ASP A 96 -11.98 -6.84 -1.03
C ASP A 96 -11.20 -7.37 0.18
N LEU A 97 -9.87 -7.43 0.08
CA LEU A 97 -9.02 -8.00 1.10
C LEU A 97 -8.83 -7.01 2.26
N PRO A 98 -9.22 -7.38 3.49
CA PRO A 98 -8.99 -6.51 4.64
C PRO A 98 -7.49 -6.42 4.91
N ARG A 99 -6.96 -5.22 5.07
CA ARG A 99 -5.55 -5.02 5.42
C ARG A 99 -5.46 -4.69 6.90
N LYS A 100 -4.75 -5.53 7.66
CA LYS A 100 -4.40 -5.18 9.03
C LYS A 100 -3.48 -3.97 8.98
N ALA A 101 -3.83 -2.88 9.65
CA ALA A 101 -2.93 -1.73 9.75
C ALA A 101 -1.62 -2.24 10.34
N HIS A 102 -0.54 -2.18 9.55
CA HIS A 102 0.79 -2.41 10.05
C HIS A 102 1.08 -1.24 10.99
N VAL A 103 0.82 -1.43 12.29
CA VAL A 103 1.39 -0.53 13.28
C VAL A 103 2.90 -0.75 13.13
N PRO A 104 3.68 0.24 12.64
CA PRO A 104 5.12 0.09 12.61
C PRO A 104 5.51 -0.26 14.03
N ALA A 105 6.23 -1.37 14.20
CA ALA A 105 6.70 -1.76 15.51
C ALA A 105 7.51 -0.58 16.05
N GLY A 106 6.91 0.20 16.95
CA GLY A 106 7.64 1.21 17.69
C GLY A 106 8.86 0.53 18.30
N PRO A 107 9.99 1.22 18.43
CA PRO A 107 11.20 0.61 18.96
C PRO A 107 10.83 -0.09 20.28
N ARG A 108 10.96 -1.42 20.31
CA ARG A 108 10.82 -2.19 21.53
C ARG A 108 11.94 -1.68 22.44
N LEU A 109 11.60 -0.80 23.37
CA LEU A 109 12.50 -0.48 24.47
C LEU A 109 12.68 -1.77 25.27
N SER A 110 13.73 -2.53 24.95
CA SER A 110 14.18 -3.65 25.76
C SER A 110 14.53 -3.10 27.13
N ARG A 111 13.77 -3.52 28.15
CA ARG A 111 14.10 -3.26 29.55
C ARG A 111 15.45 -3.93 29.86
N ALA A 112 16.44 -3.09 30.16
CA ALA A 112 17.60 -3.28 31.02
C ALA A 112 18.35 -4.63 30.96
N ASN A 113 19.60 -4.57 30.47
CA ASN A 113 20.77 -4.83 31.30
C ASN A 113 22.04 -4.54 30.49
N ASP A 114 22.79 -3.50 30.86
CA ASP A 114 24.24 -3.55 30.69
C ASP A 114 24.91 -2.71 31.78
N MET A 115 25.34 -3.41 32.83
CA MET A 115 26.28 -2.90 33.81
C MET A 115 27.69 -3.09 33.26
N SER A 116 28.52 -2.08 33.49
CA SER A 116 29.98 -2.12 33.46
C SER A 116 30.65 -2.16 32.08
N ALA A 117 31.20 -1.02 31.68
CA ALA A 117 32.61 -0.89 31.32
C ALA A 117 32.86 0.50 30.72
N PHE A 118 33.13 1.48 31.57
CA PHE A 118 33.94 2.62 31.12
C PHE A 118 35.20 2.65 31.99
N ARG A 119 36.18 1.84 31.58
CA ARG A 119 37.56 2.00 32.01
C ARG A 119 38.01 3.38 31.51
N SER A 120 38.22 4.26 32.48
CA SER A 120 38.73 5.61 32.26
C SER A 120 40.16 5.55 31.73
N THR A 121 40.38 6.06 30.52
CA THR A 121 41.70 6.38 30.00
C THR A 121 41.66 7.84 29.55
N GLN A 122 42.26 8.73 30.34
CA GLN A 122 42.63 10.09 29.92
C GLN A 122 44.09 10.29 30.37
N CYS A 123 45.02 10.33 29.41
CA CYS A 123 45.54 11.53 28.74
C CYS A 123 46.58 12.28 29.59
N VAL A 124 47.83 11.96 29.24
CA VAL A 124 49.05 12.77 29.21
C VAL A 124 48.81 14.28 29.16
N ARG A 125 49.62 15.01 29.94
CA ARG A 125 49.93 16.42 29.72
C ARG A 125 51.43 16.60 29.75
#